data_AF-A0A1H0HH44-F1
#
_entry.id   AF-A0A1H0HH44-F1
#
_cell.length_a   1.000
_cell.length_b   1.000
_cell.length_c   1.000
_cell.angle_alpha   90.00
_cell.angle_beta   90.00
_cell.angle_gamma   90.00
#
_symmetry.space_group_name_H-M   'P 1'
#
loop_
_entity.id
_entity.type
_entity.pdbx_description
1 polymer ?
#
loop_
_entity_poly.entity_id
_entity_poly.type
_entity_poly.pdbx_seq_one_letter_code
_entity_poly.pdbx_strand_id
1 'polypeptide(L)'
;MEMSPLGSADRETLKYLAAMGNDDALDRLADLAYEEQDSAGLLDLWGEGYERAGELLTGLAVAARDLIQLQELGDAGVPEAQEAVSAFLRGR
;
A
#
# COMPACT_ATOMS: atom_id res chain seq x y z
N MET A 1 25.25 14.38 17.29
CA MET A 1 24.69 13.80 16.07
C MET A 1 24.36 12.37 16.42
N GLU A 2 23.16 12.14 16.94
CA GLU A 2 22.74 10.82 17.40
C GLU A 2 22.23 10.05 16.20
N MET A 3 22.88 8.93 15.88
CA MET A 3 22.37 8.00 14.89
C MET A 3 21.22 7.23 15.56
N SER A 4 19.99 7.39 15.09
CA SER A 4 18.87 6.53 15.49
C SER A 4 18.86 5.29 14.58
N PRO A 5 19.25 4.08 15.05
CA PRO A 5 19.26 2.87 14.22
C PRO A 5 17.89 2.15 14.16
N LEU A 6 16.81 2.78 14.64
CA LEU A 6 15.54 2.10 14.90
C LEU A 6 14.75 1.77 13.62
N GLY A 7 14.71 2.64 12.61
CA GLY A 7 13.83 2.43 11.44
C GLY A 7 14.02 1.12 10.67
N SER A 8 15.24 0.57 10.60
CA SER A 8 15.50 -0.70 9.90
C SER A 8 15.34 -1.93 10.81
N ALA A 9 15.58 -1.80 12.12
CA ALA A 9 15.38 -2.88 13.07
C ALA A 9 13.88 -3.10 13.35
N ASP A 10 13.08 -2.04 13.34
CA ASP A 10 11.63 -2.10 13.46
C ASP A 10 10.97 -2.77 12.23
N ARG A 11 11.41 -2.47 10.99
CA ARG A 11 10.79 -3.04 9.78
C ARG A 11 10.97 -4.55 9.66
N GLU A 12 12.15 -5.09 9.94
CA GLU A 12 12.39 -6.54 9.89
C GLU A 12 11.63 -7.27 11.02
N THR A 13 11.53 -6.67 12.21
CA THR A 13 10.67 -7.20 13.29
C THR A 13 9.19 -7.18 12.89
N LEU A 14 8.70 -6.11 12.27
CA LEU A 14 7.33 -6.04 11.78
C LEU A 14 7.08 -7.09 10.70
N LYS A 15 8.00 -7.30 9.75
CA LYS A 15 7.89 -8.37 8.74
C LYS A 15 7.81 -9.76 9.38
N TYR A 16 8.64 -10.02 10.38
CA TYR A 16 8.60 -11.29 11.10
C TYR A 16 7.25 -11.49 11.81
N LEU A 17 6.74 -10.46 12.49
CA LEU A 17 5.45 -10.51 13.17
C LEU A 17 4.29 -10.69 12.17
N ALA A 18 4.31 -9.96 11.06
CA ALA A 18 3.35 -10.08 9.97
C ALA A 18 3.34 -11.49 9.38
N ALA A 19 4.51 -12.08 9.12
CA ALA A 19 4.63 -13.47 8.66
C ALA A 19 4.10 -14.49 9.68
N MET A 20 4.04 -14.13 10.96
CA MET A 20 3.42 -14.92 12.02
C MET A 20 1.91 -14.65 12.16
N GLY A 21 1.32 -13.85 11.27
CA GLY A 21 -0.10 -13.50 11.26
C GLY A 21 -0.47 -12.36 12.22
N ASN A 22 0.46 -11.46 12.55
CA ASN A 22 0.16 -10.29 13.35
C ASN A 22 -0.38 -9.15 12.47
N ASP A 23 -1.69 -8.91 12.55
CA ASP A 23 -2.38 -7.89 11.75
C ASP A 23 -1.91 -6.46 12.08
N ASP A 24 -1.61 -6.14 13.35
CA ASP A 24 -1.07 -4.81 13.72
C ASP A 24 0.28 -4.54 13.06
N ALA A 25 1.09 -5.59 12.88
CA ALA A 25 2.37 -5.48 12.20
C ALA A 25 2.21 -5.30 10.68
N LEU A 26 1.22 -5.96 10.07
CA LEU A 26 0.84 -5.75 8.66
C LEU A 26 0.35 -4.31 8.45
N ASP A 27 -0.56 -3.84 9.31
CA ASP A 27 -1.05 -2.46 9.31
C ASP A 27 0.10 -1.46 9.39
N ARG A 28 1.05 -1.68 10.30
CA ARG A 28 2.18 -0.75 10.45
C ARG A 28 3.14 -0.80 9.26
N LEU A 29 3.36 -1.96 8.65
CA LEU A 29 4.15 -2.07 7.42
C LEU A 29 3.48 -1.34 6.25
N ALA A 30 2.16 -1.46 6.13
CA ALA A 30 1.39 -0.78 5.10
C ALA A 30 1.40 0.75 5.30
N ASP A 31 1.21 1.22 6.53
CA ASP A 31 1.30 2.65 6.86
C ASP A 31 2.70 3.21 6.53
N LEU A 32 3.77 2.50 6.92
CA LEU A 32 5.15 2.90 6.62
C LEU A 32 5.38 2.96 5.10
N ALA A 33 4.96 1.93 4.37
CA ALA A 33 5.10 1.90 2.92
C ALA A 33 4.32 3.06 2.26
N TYR A 34 3.12 3.39 2.75
CA TYR A 34 2.34 4.52 2.27
C TYR A 34 3.01 5.88 2.60
N GLU A 35 3.50 6.05 3.83
CA GLU A 35 4.24 7.24 4.27
C GLU A 35 5.50 7.47 3.40
N GLU A 36 6.18 6.39 3.00
CA GLU A 36 7.37 6.41 2.13
C GLU A 36 7.03 6.48 0.63
N GLN A 37 5.75 6.43 0.25
CA GLN A 37 5.29 6.28 -1.14
C GLN A 37 5.88 5.04 -1.84
N ASP A 38 6.16 3.99 -1.07
CA ASP A 38 6.69 2.69 -1.50
C ASP A 38 5.57 1.82 -2.08
N SER A 39 5.18 2.12 -3.32
CA SER A 39 4.18 1.32 -4.04
C SER A 39 4.60 -0.14 -4.21
N ALA A 40 5.91 -0.43 -4.30
CA ALA A 40 6.39 -1.81 -4.40
C ALA A 40 6.13 -2.58 -3.10
N GLY A 41 6.45 -1.97 -1.96
CA GLY A 41 6.15 -2.55 -0.64
C GLY A 41 4.66 -2.78 -0.41
N LEU A 42 3.79 -1.87 -0.86
CA LEU A 42 2.35 -2.07 -0.79
C LEU A 42 1.86 -3.16 -1.76
N LEU A 43 2.43 -3.26 -2.96
CA LEU A 43 2.10 -4.34 -3.92
C LEU A 43 2.44 -5.72 -3.36
N ASP A 44 3.59 -5.85 -2.70
CA ASP A 44 3.99 -7.09 -2.04
C ASP A 44 2.96 -7.50 -0.97
N LEU A 45 2.59 -6.57 -0.07
CA LEU A 45 1.59 -6.82 0.97
C LEU A 45 0.23 -7.21 0.37
N TRP A 46 -0.21 -6.52 -0.68
CA TRP A 46 -1.47 -6.85 -1.35
C TRP A 46 -1.43 -8.23 -2.02
N GLY A 47 -0.31 -8.59 -2.64
CA GLY A 47 -0.07 -9.92 -3.22
C GLY A 47 -0.07 -11.06 -2.19
N GLU A 48 0.29 -10.76 -0.95
CA GLU A 48 0.17 -11.69 0.19
C GLU A 48 -1.27 -11.78 0.76
N GLY A 49 -2.21 -11.01 0.21
CA GLY A 49 -3.64 -11.05 0.55
C GLY A 49 -4.08 -10.00 1.55
N TYR A 50 -3.24 -9.02 1.89
CA TYR A 50 -3.61 -7.93 2.79
C TYR A 50 -4.40 -6.85 2.05
N GLU A 51 -5.73 -6.87 2.20
CA GLU A 51 -6.68 -6.07 1.40
C GLU A 51 -6.45 -4.56 1.50
N ARG A 52 -6.14 -4.04 2.69
CA ARG A 52 -5.94 -2.60 2.94
C ARG A 52 -4.76 -2.03 2.14
N ALA A 53 -3.77 -2.84 1.74
CA ALA A 53 -2.71 -2.37 0.85
C ALA A 53 -3.23 -1.96 -0.54
N GLY A 54 -4.29 -2.60 -1.06
CA GLY A 54 -4.94 -2.21 -2.31
C GLY A 54 -5.59 -0.83 -2.22
N GLU A 55 -6.20 -0.50 -1.09
CA GLU A 55 -6.77 0.82 -0.82
C GLU A 55 -5.67 1.90 -0.81
N LEU A 56 -4.56 1.63 -0.12
CA LEU A 56 -3.41 2.55 -0.03
C LEU A 56 -2.73 2.76 -1.39
N LEU A 57 -2.56 1.69 -2.17
CA LEU A 57 -2.07 1.76 -3.56
C LEU A 57 -2.97 2.64 -4.44
N THR A 58 -4.29 2.47 -4.29
CA THR A 58 -5.26 3.31 -4.97
C THR A 58 -5.08 4.77 -4.58
N GLY A 59 -4.93 5.07 -3.30
CA GLY A 59 -4.66 6.42 -2.80
C GLY A 59 -3.42 7.05 -3.42
N LEU A 60 -2.30 6.31 -3.47
CA LEU A 60 -1.06 6.78 -4.10
C LEU A 60 -1.25 7.05 -5.60
N ALA A 61 -1.91 6.13 -6.32
CA ALA A 61 -2.14 6.28 -7.75
C ALA A 61 -3.10 7.45 -8.06
N VAL A 62 -4.13 7.68 -7.24
CA VAL A 62 -5.00 8.87 -7.33
C VAL A 62 -4.19 10.15 -7.13
N ALA A 63 -3.35 10.21 -6.09
CA ALA A 63 -2.53 11.39 -5.80
C ALA A 63 -1.53 11.70 -6.93
N ALA A 64 -0.98 10.67 -7.55
CA ALA A 64 -0.09 10.77 -8.71
C ALA A 64 -0.83 11.02 -10.04
N ARG A 65 -2.17 10.89 -10.08
CA ARG A 65 -2.98 10.83 -11.31
C ARG A 65 -2.52 9.74 -12.28
N ASP A 66 -2.08 8.61 -11.74
CA ASP A 66 -1.65 7.45 -12.51
C ASP A 66 -2.87 6.60 -12.91
N LEU A 67 -3.46 6.94 -14.05
CA LEU A 67 -4.62 6.22 -14.58
C LEU A 67 -4.29 4.79 -15.01
N ILE A 68 -3.04 4.49 -15.36
CA ILE A 68 -2.63 3.14 -15.76
C ILE A 68 -2.63 2.26 -14.52
N GLN A 69 -1.96 2.71 -13.45
CA GLN A 69 -1.92 1.96 -12.19
C GLN A 69 -3.32 1.74 -11.61
N LEU A 70 -4.20 2.74 -11.67
CA LEU A 70 -5.59 2.61 -11.22
C LEU A 70 -6.37 1.58 -12.04
N GLN A 71 -6.17 1.54 -13.36
CA GLN A 71 -6.80 0.55 -14.22
C GLN A 71 -6.29 -0.86 -13.89
N GLU A 72 -4.98 -1.03 -13.72
CA GLU A 72 -4.38 -2.31 -13.36
C GLU A 72 -4.89 -2.85 -12.02
N LEU A 73 -4.94 -1.99 -10.98
CA LEU A 73 -5.50 -2.36 -9.67
C LEU A 73 -6.98 -2.73 -9.77
N GLY A 74 -7.75 -1.97 -10.54
CA GLY A 74 -9.17 -2.24 -10.74
C GLY A 74 -9.43 -3.55 -11.50
N ASP A 75 -8.65 -3.83 -12.55
CA ASP A 75 -8.71 -5.07 -13.32
C ASP A 75 -8.29 -6.28 -12.46
N ALA A 76 -7.41 -6.06 -11.50
CA ALA A 76 -6.97 -7.06 -10.54
C ALA A 76 -7.92 -7.20 -9.33
N GLY A 77 -9.02 -6.44 -9.30
CA GLY A 77 -10.13 -6.63 -8.38
C GLY A 77 -10.15 -5.72 -7.16
N VAL A 78 -9.33 -4.66 -7.11
CA VAL A 78 -9.37 -3.65 -6.05
C VAL A 78 -10.58 -2.71 -6.27
N PRO A 79 -11.63 -2.76 -5.42
CA PRO A 79 -12.86 -2.00 -5.65
C PRO A 79 -12.65 -0.49 -5.68
N GLU A 80 -11.81 0.04 -4.78
CA GLU A 80 -11.49 1.46 -4.66
C GLU A 80 -10.86 1.99 -5.94
N ALA A 81 -10.02 1.18 -6.60
CA ALA A 81 -9.39 1.54 -7.86
C ALA A 81 -10.41 1.63 -9.00
N GLN A 82 -11.36 0.70 -9.08
CA GLN A 82 -12.45 0.75 -10.07
C GLN A 82 -13.32 2.01 -9.89
N GLU A 83 -13.62 2.36 -8.64
CA GLU A 83 -14.34 3.59 -8.33
C GLU A 83 -13.54 4.83 -8.70
N ALA A 84 -12.24 4.85 -8.41
CA ALA A 84 -11.34 5.95 -8.75
C ALA A 84 -11.25 6.17 -10.27
N VAL A 85 -11.02 5.12 -11.08
CA VAL A 85 -11.04 5.21 -12.55
C VAL A 85 -12.37 5.79 -13.03
N SER A 86 -13.48 5.29 -12.50
CA SER A 86 -14.82 5.76 -12.85
C SER A 86 -15.04 7.23 -12.46
N ALA A 87 -14.43 7.71 -11.38
CA ALA A 87 -14.48 9.11 -10.98
C ALA A 87 -13.69 10.01 -11.94
N PHE A 88 -12.46 9.60 -12.29
CA PHE A 88 -11.62 10.31 -13.25
C PHE A 88 -12.28 10.43 -14.63
N LEU A 89 -12.88 9.35 -15.15
CA LEU A 89 -13.58 9.35 -16.44
C LEU A 89 -14.83 10.25 -16.42
N ARG A 90 -15.43 10.47 -15.25
CA ARG A 90 -16.55 11.40 -15.07
C ARG A 90 -16.10 12.85 -14.89
N GLY A 91 -14.80 13.12 -14.93
CA GLY A 91 -14.22 14.45 -14.77
C GLY A 91 -14.38 15.02 -13.36
N ARG A 92 -14.49 14.15 -12.35
CA ARG A 92 -14.47 14.54 -10.94
C ARG A 92 -13.09 14.39 -10.32
#